data_AF-A0A7J9VDX7-F1
#
_entry.id   AF-A0A7J9VDX7-F1
#
_cell.length_a   1.000
_cell.length_b   1.000
_cell.length_c   1.000
_cell.angle_alpha   90.00
_cell.angle_beta   90.00
_cell.angle_gamma   90.00
#
_symmetry.space_group_name_H-M   'P 1'
#
loop_
_entity.id
_entity.type
_entity.pdbx_description
1 polymer ?
#
loop_
_entity_poly.entity_id
_entity_poly.type
_entity_poly.pdbx_seq_one_letter_code
_entity_poly.pdbx_strand_id
1 'polypeptide(L)'
;MNAARLATAVVIPAGPAAVAVLRYMLPYDTTDDTAAMVHKVAADPQAQSLVLWLGLVAVLTLVPGALWVGGLTRPRAPRLTTAALLLLIPGYLVLPSLVSEDALLWSGVAAGLDQATLTRLAAAEHLTLAVAGGVFVLGHVVGTVLLGLALWASRTVPRWAAVLTIV
;
A
#
# COMPACT_ATOMS: atom_id res chain seq x y z
N MET A 1 4.29 4.86 30.75
CA MET A 1 4.60 4.68 29.32
C MET A 1 3.91 5.81 28.56
N ASN A 2 4.63 6.74 27.95
CA ASN A 2 4.03 7.97 27.39
C ASN A 2 3.16 7.65 26.17
N ALA A 3 2.02 8.32 26.02
CA ALA A 3 1.04 8.09 24.94
C ALA A 3 1.67 8.08 23.53
N ALA A 4 2.70 8.91 23.30
CA ALA A 4 3.45 8.93 22.05
C ALA A 4 4.13 7.59 21.71
N ARG A 5 4.66 6.85 22.71
CA ARG A 5 5.29 5.54 22.48
C ARG A 5 4.27 4.45 22.15
N LEU A 6 3.09 4.52 22.75
CA LEU A 6 1.98 3.62 22.45
C LEU A 6 1.44 3.86 21.03
N ALA A 7 1.22 5.12 20.66
CA ALA A 7 0.79 5.49 19.31
C ALA A 7 1.79 4.97 18.26
N THR A 8 3.09 5.05 18.51
CA THR A 8 4.11 4.57 17.57
C THR A 8 4.18 3.05 17.48
N ALA A 9 3.96 2.35 18.59
CA ALA A 9 3.94 0.88 18.59
C ALA A 9 2.77 0.31 17.76
N VAL A 10 1.69 1.08 17.61
CA VAL A 10 0.53 0.71 16.79
C VAL A 10 0.68 1.20 15.35
N VAL A 11 1.06 2.47 15.13
CA VAL A 11 1.10 3.07 13.79
C VAL A 11 2.16 2.45 12.89
N ILE A 12 3.33 2.08 13.42
CA ILE A 12 4.43 1.50 12.63
C ILE A 12 4.00 0.17 11.96
N PRO A 13 3.47 -0.82 12.70
CA PRO A 13 3.02 -2.07 12.07
C PRO A 13 1.66 -1.96 11.37
N ALA A 14 0.81 -0.99 11.72
CA ALA A 14 -0.55 -0.91 11.18
C ALA A 14 -0.61 -0.86 9.65
N GLY A 15 0.22 -0.05 9.01
CA GLY A 15 0.24 0.08 7.55
C GLY A 15 0.62 -1.22 6.85
N PRO A 16 1.81 -1.78 7.11
CA PRO A 16 2.23 -3.06 6.53
C PRO A 16 1.27 -4.22 6.85
N ALA A 17 0.74 -4.28 8.08
CA ALA A 17 -0.24 -5.30 8.46
C ALA A 17 -1.55 -5.14 7.67
N ALA A 18 -2.06 -3.92 7.51
CA ALA A 18 -3.24 -3.66 6.70
C ALA A 18 -3.03 -4.08 5.24
N VAL A 19 -1.87 -3.76 4.65
CA VAL A 19 -1.52 -4.18 3.28
C VAL A 19 -1.42 -5.70 3.17
N ALA A 20 -0.81 -6.39 4.14
CA ALA A 20 -0.70 -7.84 4.13
C ALA A 20 -2.08 -8.53 4.16
N VAL A 21 -2.96 -8.08 5.06
CA VAL A 21 -4.33 -8.61 5.14
C VAL A 21 -5.14 -8.24 3.89
N LEU A 22 -4.97 -7.01 3.39
CA LEU A 22 -5.62 -6.55 2.15
C LEU A 22 -5.25 -7.45 0.98
N ARG A 23 -3.96 -7.73 0.80
CA ARG A 23 -3.46 -8.59 -0.28
C ARG A 23 -3.97 -10.03 -0.18
N TYR A 24 -4.16 -10.53 1.03
CA TYR A 24 -4.72 -11.85 1.27
C TYR A 24 -6.24 -11.91 1.02
N MET A 25 -6.96 -10.80 1.22
CA MET A 25 -8.41 -10.69 1.04
C MET A 25 -8.84 -10.16 -0.33
N LEU A 26 -7.90 -9.72 -1.17
CA LEU A 26 -8.19 -9.14 -2.48
C LEU A 26 -8.90 -10.21 -3.34
N PRO A 27 -10.10 -9.95 -3.88
CA PRO A 27 -10.87 -10.98 -4.56
C PRO A 27 -10.33 -11.31 -5.95
N TYR A 28 -9.35 -10.56 -6.45
CA TYR A 28 -8.76 -10.70 -7.78
C TYR A 28 -7.23 -10.68 -7.74
N ASP A 29 -6.60 -11.17 -8.81
CA ASP A 29 -5.16 -11.10 -9.00
C ASP A 29 -4.81 -9.79 -9.73
N THR A 30 -3.78 -9.07 -9.30
CA THR A 30 -3.40 -7.80 -9.98
C THR A 30 -2.84 -7.98 -11.39
N THR A 31 -2.82 -9.20 -11.91
CA THR A 31 -2.49 -9.54 -13.30
C THR A 31 -3.73 -9.93 -14.11
N ASP A 32 -4.91 -9.97 -13.49
CA ASP A 32 -6.18 -10.20 -14.18
C ASP A 32 -6.47 -9.05 -15.15
N ASP A 33 -7.23 -9.35 -16.20
CA ASP A 33 -7.81 -8.29 -17.03
C ASP A 33 -9.00 -7.61 -16.32
N THR A 34 -9.40 -6.45 -16.84
CA THR A 34 -10.47 -5.64 -16.24
C THR A 34 -11.79 -6.39 -16.11
N ALA A 35 -12.13 -7.26 -17.07
CA ALA A 35 -13.38 -8.00 -17.04
C ALA A 35 -13.38 -9.06 -15.94
N ALA A 36 -12.27 -9.77 -15.77
CA ALA A 36 -12.05 -10.73 -14.69
C ALA A 36 -12.08 -10.05 -13.32
N MET A 37 -11.44 -8.88 -13.17
CA MET A 37 -11.51 -8.09 -11.94
C MET A 37 -12.95 -7.71 -11.58
N VAL A 38 -13.71 -7.16 -12.54
CA VAL A 38 -15.13 -6.81 -12.35
C VAL A 38 -15.94 -8.03 -11.91
N HIS A 39 -15.74 -9.17 -12.58
CA HIS A 39 -16.45 -10.40 -12.28
C HIS A 39 -16.16 -10.90 -10.86
N LYS A 40 -14.88 -10.93 -10.46
CA LYS A 40 -14.45 -11.40 -9.14
C LYS A 40 -14.91 -10.47 -8.01
N VAL A 41 -14.87 -9.14 -8.22
CA VAL A 41 -15.44 -8.17 -7.26
C VAL A 41 -16.96 -8.33 -7.13
N ALA A 42 -17.67 -8.58 -8.22
CA ALA A 42 -19.11 -8.84 -8.18
C ALA A 42 -19.46 -10.15 -7.46
N ALA A 43 -18.56 -11.15 -7.48
CA ALA A 43 -18.73 -12.40 -6.76
C ALA A 43 -18.51 -12.27 -5.24
N ASP A 44 -17.62 -11.38 -4.80
CA ASP A 44 -17.38 -11.11 -3.37
C ASP A 44 -17.23 -9.60 -3.05
N PRO A 45 -18.34 -8.84 -3.06
CA PRO A 45 -18.31 -7.42 -2.75
C PRO A 45 -18.00 -7.11 -1.28
N GLN A 46 -18.11 -8.10 -0.37
CA GLN A 46 -17.78 -7.91 1.04
C GLN A 46 -16.27 -7.98 1.27
N ALA A 47 -15.57 -8.92 0.62
CA ALA A 47 -14.11 -8.95 0.60
C ALA A 47 -13.56 -7.64 0.00
N GLN A 48 -14.13 -7.17 -1.11
CA GLN A 48 -13.74 -5.88 -1.69
C GLN A 48 -14.01 -4.70 -0.75
N SER A 49 -15.12 -4.70 0.00
CA SER A 49 -15.38 -3.66 1.02
C SER A 49 -14.31 -3.65 2.11
N LEU A 50 -13.88 -4.83 2.58
CA LEU A 50 -12.81 -4.97 3.56
C LEU A 50 -11.47 -4.45 3.00
N VAL A 51 -11.16 -4.75 1.73
CA VAL A 51 -9.99 -4.22 1.02
C VAL A 51 -9.97 -2.69 1.06
N LEU A 52 -11.11 -2.03 0.82
CA LEU A 52 -11.19 -0.56 0.88
C LEU A 52 -10.91 -0.01 2.28
N TRP A 53 -11.46 -0.63 3.32
CA TRP A 53 -11.19 -0.22 4.71
C TRP A 53 -9.71 -0.40 5.09
N LEU A 54 -9.10 -1.52 4.70
CA LEU A 54 -7.68 -1.77 4.92
C LEU A 54 -6.81 -0.82 4.10
N GLY A 55 -7.23 -0.48 2.88
CA GLY A 55 -6.59 0.51 2.02
C GLY A 55 -6.56 1.89 2.68
N LEU A 56 -7.68 2.30 3.29
CA LEU A 56 -7.75 3.53 4.07
C LEU A 56 -6.77 3.53 5.25
N VAL A 57 -6.71 2.43 6.02
CA VAL A 57 -5.74 2.29 7.12
C VAL A 57 -4.30 2.40 6.60
N ALA A 58 -3.99 1.74 5.48
CA ALA A 58 -2.68 1.78 4.86
C ALA A 58 -2.30 3.22 4.43
N VAL A 59 -3.20 3.92 3.74
CA VAL A 59 -3.01 5.33 3.33
C VAL A 59 -2.68 6.23 4.53
N LEU A 60 -3.39 6.06 5.64
CA LEU A 60 -3.22 6.90 6.82
C LEU A 60 -1.94 6.60 7.62
N THR A 61 -1.37 5.40 7.49
CA THR A 61 -0.32 4.93 8.40
C THR A 61 1.03 4.69 7.73
N LEU A 62 1.07 4.41 6.43
CA LEU A 62 2.33 4.09 5.74
C LEU A 62 3.31 5.27 5.68
N VAL A 63 2.87 6.48 5.30
CA VAL A 63 3.75 7.66 5.25
C VAL A 63 4.25 8.04 6.65
N PRO A 64 3.38 8.20 7.68
CA PRO A 64 3.85 8.44 9.04
C PRO A 64 4.78 7.36 9.57
N GLY A 65 4.49 6.08 9.30
CA GLY A 65 5.32 4.95 9.69
C GLY A 65 6.71 5.01 9.05
N ALA A 66 6.78 5.26 7.74
CA ALA A 66 8.04 5.41 7.02
C ALA A 66 8.89 6.57 7.57
N LEU A 67 8.27 7.74 7.77
CA LEU A 67 8.96 8.91 8.35
C LEU A 67 9.49 8.62 9.75
N TRP A 68 8.71 7.93 10.58
CA TRP A 68 9.12 7.54 11.92
C TRP A 68 10.34 6.61 11.88
N VAL A 69 10.26 5.53 11.09
CA VAL A 69 11.38 4.59 10.94
C VAL A 69 12.62 5.29 10.37
N GLY A 70 12.43 6.21 9.41
CA GLY A 70 13.50 7.03 8.88
C GLY A 70 14.16 7.91 9.94
N GLY A 71 13.39 8.47 10.88
CA GLY A 71 13.94 9.17 12.05
C GLY A 71 14.86 8.29 12.90
N LEU A 72 14.56 7.01 13.02
CA LEU A 72 15.36 6.04 13.77
C LEU A 72 16.65 5.64 13.03
N THR A 73 16.58 5.43 11.71
CA THR A 73 17.72 4.94 10.92
C THR A 73 18.66 6.06 10.46
N ARG A 74 18.16 7.28 10.27
CA ARG A 74 18.93 8.43 9.73
C ARG A 74 20.25 8.70 10.46
N PRO A 75 20.37 8.67 11.80
CA PRO A 75 21.62 8.97 12.49
C PRO A 75 22.77 8.02 12.16
N ARG A 76 22.46 6.77 11.76
CA ARG A 76 23.47 5.71 11.52
C ARG A 76 23.55 5.27 10.06
N ALA A 77 22.51 5.51 9.27
CA ALA A 77 22.45 5.14 7.86
C ALA A 77 21.80 6.27 7.01
N PRO A 78 22.36 7.50 7.02
CA PRO A 78 21.70 8.68 6.46
C PRO A 78 21.40 8.54 4.95
N ARG A 79 22.36 8.05 4.16
CA ARG A 79 22.21 7.92 2.70
C ARG A 79 21.12 6.90 2.33
N LEU A 80 21.15 5.71 2.94
CA LEU A 80 20.14 4.67 2.70
C LEU A 80 18.76 5.15 3.15
N THR A 81 18.69 5.80 4.31
CA THR A 81 17.43 6.34 4.84
C THR A 81 16.85 7.40 3.90
N THR A 82 17.65 8.36 3.45
CA THR A 82 17.18 9.39 2.52
C THR A 82 16.71 8.78 1.20
N ALA A 83 17.47 7.86 0.61
CA ALA A 83 17.07 7.18 -0.62
C ALA A 83 15.77 6.38 -0.45
N ALA A 84 15.62 5.66 0.67
CA ALA A 84 14.40 4.94 1.00
C ALA A 84 13.20 5.89 1.11
N LEU A 85 13.31 6.97 1.87
CA LEU A 85 12.21 7.93 2.06
C LEU A 85 11.84 8.68 0.77
N LEU A 86 12.83 9.02 -0.07
CA LEU A 86 12.60 9.66 -1.36
C LEU A 86 11.77 8.79 -2.31
N LEU A 87 11.85 7.47 -2.19
CA LEU A 87 11.07 6.53 -2.99
C LEU A 87 9.73 6.17 -2.33
N LEU A 88 9.77 5.86 -1.03
CA LEU A 88 8.59 5.42 -0.28
C LEU A 88 7.53 6.51 -0.18
N ILE A 89 7.91 7.76 0.08
CA ILE A 89 6.92 8.82 0.32
C ILE A 89 6.09 9.08 -0.94
N PRO A 90 6.67 9.36 -2.13
CA PRO A 90 5.87 9.50 -3.35
C PRO A 90 5.07 8.24 -3.67
N GLY A 91 5.67 7.04 -3.52
CA GLY A 91 4.99 5.77 -3.72
C GLY A 91 3.74 5.64 -2.86
N TYR A 92 3.84 5.87 -1.55
CA TYR A 92 2.70 5.80 -0.65
C TYR A 92 1.70 6.95 -0.82
N LEU A 93 2.14 8.14 -1.24
CA LEU A 93 1.24 9.27 -1.49
C LEU A 93 0.31 9.05 -2.68
N VAL A 94 0.69 8.20 -3.65
CA VAL A 94 -0.18 7.84 -4.78
C VAL A 94 -1.09 6.63 -4.49
N LEU A 95 -0.93 5.96 -3.36
CA LEU A 95 -1.77 4.82 -2.95
C LEU A 95 -3.29 5.12 -2.98
N PRO A 96 -3.80 6.32 -2.61
CA PRO A 96 -5.21 6.63 -2.71
C PRO A 96 -5.77 6.48 -4.13
N SER A 97 -4.97 6.71 -5.17
CA SER A 97 -5.40 6.53 -6.57
C SER A 97 -5.74 5.07 -6.84
N LEU A 98 -4.90 4.13 -6.39
CA LEU A 98 -5.11 2.69 -6.54
C LEU A 98 -6.35 2.23 -5.76
N VAL A 99 -6.51 2.71 -4.51
CA VAL A 99 -7.70 2.43 -3.70
C VAL A 99 -8.97 3.00 -4.35
N SER A 100 -8.86 4.08 -5.13
CA SER A 100 -9.99 4.66 -5.84
C SER A 100 -10.46 3.81 -7.02
N GLU A 101 -9.56 3.09 -7.69
CA GLU A 101 -9.92 2.11 -8.73
C GLU A 101 -10.73 0.96 -8.13
N ASP A 102 -10.26 0.42 -7.00
CA ASP A 102 -10.98 -0.58 -6.22
C ASP A 102 -12.36 -0.09 -5.77
N ALA A 103 -12.45 1.18 -5.38
CA ALA A 103 -13.69 1.80 -4.93
C ALA A 103 -14.68 1.99 -6.10
N LEU A 104 -14.18 2.26 -7.32
CA LEU A 104 -15.00 2.35 -8.52
C LEU A 104 -15.68 1.00 -8.82
N LEU A 105 -14.91 -0.10 -8.77
CA LEU A 105 -15.45 -1.44 -8.99
C LEU A 105 -16.50 -1.79 -7.94
N TRP A 106 -16.18 -1.60 -6.66
CA TRP A 106 -17.13 -1.86 -5.58
C TRP A 106 -18.40 -1.03 -5.70
N SER A 107 -18.27 0.28 -5.96
CA SER A 107 -19.41 1.19 -6.05
C SER A 107 -20.29 0.89 -7.26
N GLY A 108 -19.68 0.50 -8.39
CA GLY A 108 -20.42 0.09 -9.58
C GLY A 108 -21.24 -1.18 -9.34
N VAL A 109 -20.67 -2.18 -8.68
CA VAL A 109 -21.38 -3.40 -8.26
C VAL A 109 -22.49 -3.05 -7.27
N ALA A 110 -22.21 -2.25 -6.24
CA ALA A 110 -23.18 -1.85 -5.23
C ALA A 110 -24.34 -1.03 -5.82
N ALA A 111 -24.09 -0.25 -6.88
CA ALA A 111 -25.10 0.50 -7.62
C ALA A 111 -25.90 -0.37 -8.61
N GLY A 112 -25.59 -1.66 -8.76
CA GLY A 112 -26.28 -2.57 -9.67
C GLY A 112 -25.97 -2.33 -11.14
N LEU A 113 -24.82 -1.74 -11.47
CA LEU A 113 -24.37 -1.61 -12.87
C LEU A 113 -24.11 -2.99 -13.47
N ASP A 114 -24.46 -3.16 -14.74
CA ASP A 114 -24.11 -4.38 -15.45
C ASP A 114 -22.59 -4.50 -15.64
N GLN A 115 -22.08 -5.73 -15.62
CA GLN A 115 -20.63 -5.99 -15.67
C GLN A 115 -19.97 -5.45 -16.94
N ALA A 116 -20.68 -5.40 -18.08
CA ALA A 116 -20.12 -4.89 -19.33
C ALA A 116 -19.95 -3.37 -19.28
N THR A 117 -20.90 -2.64 -18.70
CA THR A 117 -20.78 -1.20 -18.45
C THR A 117 -19.68 -0.89 -17.46
N LEU A 118 -19.58 -1.63 -16.36
CA LEU A 118 -18.52 -1.41 -15.37
C LEU A 118 -17.13 -1.72 -15.94
N THR A 119 -17.00 -2.77 -16.76
CA THR A 119 -15.75 -3.10 -17.47
C THR A 119 -15.35 -1.96 -18.42
N ARG A 120 -16.29 -1.42 -19.21
CA ARG A 120 -16.01 -0.27 -20.09
C ARG A 120 -15.60 0.98 -19.31
N LEU A 121 -16.21 1.22 -18.16
CA LEU A 121 -15.88 2.36 -17.31
C LEU A 121 -14.47 2.23 -16.73
N ALA A 122 -14.12 1.05 -16.21
CA ALA A 122 -12.79 0.77 -15.68
C ALA A 122 -11.71 0.77 -16.78
N ALA A 123 -12.02 0.27 -17.98
CA ALA A 123 -11.11 0.31 -19.12
C ALA A 123 -10.91 1.73 -19.70
N ALA A 124 -11.78 2.68 -19.36
CA ALA A 124 -11.66 4.08 -19.75
C ALA A 124 -10.81 4.90 -18.74
N GLU A 125 -9.95 4.22 -17.98
CA GLU A 125 -9.06 4.86 -17.01
C GLU A 125 -8.16 5.93 -17.66
N HIS A 126 -7.91 7.00 -16.91
CA HIS A 126 -7.01 8.05 -17.35
C HIS A 126 -5.55 7.63 -17.14
N LEU A 127 -4.64 8.03 -18.03
CA LEU A 127 -3.21 7.68 -17.99
C LEU A 127 -2.54 7.99 -16.63
N THR A 128 -3.06 8.96 -15.89
CA THR A 128 -2.57 9.31 -14.55
C THR A 128 -2.67 8.15 -13.55
N LEU A 129 -3.66 7.26 -13.71
CA LEU A 129 -3.83 6.08 -12.86
C LEU A 129 -2.74 5.05 -13.15
N ALA A 130 -2.49 4.74 -14.42
CA ALA A 130 -1.37 3.90 -14.83
C ALA A 130 0.00 4.45 -14.36
N VAL A 131 0.20 5.78 -14.45
CA VAL A 131 1.40 6.44 -13.93
C VAL A 131 1.48 6.33 -12.40
N ALA A 132 0.38 6.54 -11.68
CA ALA A 132 0.31 6.36 -10.24
C ALA A 132 0.64 4.92 -9.84
N GLY A 133 0.11 3.92 -10.55
CA GLY A 133 0.45 2.51 -10.37
C GLY A 133 1.95 2.25 -10.54
N GLY A 134 2.57 2.79 -11.59
CA GLY A 134 4.02 2.68 -11.82
C GLY A 134 4.85 3.34 -10.71
N VAL A 135 4.48 4.56 -10.29
CA VAL A 135 5.13 5.29 -9.19
C VAL A 135 4.98 4.53 -7.87
N PHE A 136 3.80 3.98 -7.59
CA PHE A 136 3.56 3.13 -6.44
C PHE A 136 4.50 1.95 -6.48
N VAL A 137 4.48 1.14 -7.54
CA VAL A 137 5.30 -0.08 -7.70
C VAL A 137 6.77 0.20 -7.51
N LEU A 138 7.32 1.17 -8.26
CA LEU A 138 8.73 1.52 -8.16
C LEU A 138 9.09 2.04 -6.77
N GLY A 139 8.28 2.97 -6.25
CA GLY A 139 8.51 3.64 -4.98
C GLY A 139 8.46 2.69 -3.79
N HIS A 140 7.45 1.83 -3.71
CA HIS A 140 7.29 0.92 -2.58
C HIS A 140 8.26 -0.26 -2.65
N VAL A 141 8.44 -0.92 -3.80
CA VAL A 141 9.33 -2.11 -3.90
C VAL A 141 10.77 -1.71 -3.63
N VAL A 142 11.30 -0.73 -4.37
CA VAL A 142 12.70 -0.32 -4.19
C VAL A 142 12.88 0.40 -2.86
N GLY A 143 11.91 1.24 -2.47
CA GLY A 143 11.95 1.98 -1.22
C GLY A 143 11.94 1.08 0.03
N THR A 144 11.14 0.01 0.05
CA THR A 144 11.09 -0.94 1.18
C THR A 144 12.38 -1.73 1.30
N VAL A 145 12.95 -2.20 0.19
CA VAL A 145 14.28 -2.85 0.18
C VAL A 145 15.34 -1.92 0.77
N LEU A 146 15.39 -0.65 0.32
CA LEU A 146 16.34 0.32 0.86
C LEU A 146 16.10 0.64 2.34
N LEU A 147 14.85 0.67 2.78
CA LEU A 147 14.51 0.86 4.19
C LEU A 147 14.97 -0.33 5.04
N GLY A 148 14.77 -1.56 4.56
CA GLY A 148 15.26 -2.77 5.18
C GLY A 148 16.79 -2.80 5.28
N LEU A 149 17.49 -2.38 4.24
CA LEU A 149 18.95 -2.20 4.26
C LEU A 149 19.37 -1.11 5.26
N ALA A 150 18.63 0.00 5.36
CA ALA A 150 18.88 1.05 6.35
C ALA A 150 18.68 0.53 7.79
N LEU A 151 17.65 -0.27 8.04
CA LEU A 151 17.39 -0.94 9.32
C LEU A 151 18.53 -1.91 9.67
N TRP A 152 18.97 -2.70 8.70
CA TRP A 152 20.10 -3.62 8.86
C TRP A 152 21.40 -2.88 9.21
N ALA A 153 21.74 -1.85 8.43
CA ALA A 153 22.97 -1.08 8.60
C ALA A 153 22.98 -0.28 9.90
N SER A 154 21.85 0.31 10.28
CA SER A 154 21.72 1.13 11.49
C SER A 154 21.62 0.32 12.78
N ARG A 155 21.31 -0.99 12.71
CA ARG A 155 21.08 -1.88 13.85
C ARG A 155 20.05 -1.35 14.86
N THR A 156 19.06 -0.59 14.38
CA THR A 156 17.97 -0.05 15.21
C THR A 156 16.96 -1.10 15.64
N VAL A 157 16.87 -2.19 14.89
CA VAL A 157 16.00 -3.35 15.14
C VAL A 157 16.82 -4.65 15.02
N PRO A 158 16.31 -5.78 15.53
CA PRO A 158 16.90 -7.08 15.26
C PRO A 158 17.04 -7.35 13.76
N ARG A 159 18.11 -8.04 13.37
CA ARG A 159 18.42 -8.35 11.97
C ARG A 159 17.30 -9.09 11.22
N TRP A 160 16.56 -9.94 11.92
CA TRP A 160 15.41 -10.65 11.32
C TRP A 160 14.31 -9.69 10.88
N ALA A 161 14.02 -8.63 11.65
CA ALA A 161 13.00 -7.64 11.30
C ALA A 161 13.42 -6.79 10.11
N ALA A 162 14.72 -6.48 10.00
CA ALA A 162 15.27 -5.84 8.82
C ALA A 162 15.12 -6.72 7.56
N VAL A 163 15.38 -8.03 7.67
CA VAL A 163 15.18 -8.98 6.57
C VAL A 163 13.71 -9.09 6.17
N LEU A 164 12.78 -9.17 7.13
CA LEU A 164 11.34 -9.17 6.85
C LEU A 164 10.84 -7.86 6.20
N THR A 165 11.61 -6.78 6.26
CA THR A 165 11.26 -5.52 5.56
C THR A 165 11.77 -5.53 4.11
N ILE A 166 12.75 -6.38 3.78
CA ILE A 166 13.36 -6.47 2.45
C ILE A 166 12.54 -7.38 1.52
N VAL A 167 11.91 -8.41 2.09
CA VAL A 167 11.17 -9.47 1.38
C VAL A 167 9.68 -9.23 1.54
#